data_AF-A0A1V5SJJ1-F1
#
_entry.id   AF-A0A1V5SJJ1-F1
#
_cell.length_a   1.000
_cell.length_b   1.000
_cell.length_c   1.000
_cell.angle_alpha   90.00
_cell.angle_beta   90.00
_cell.angle_gamma   90.00
#
_symmetry.space_group_name_H-M   'P 1'
#
loop_
_entity.id
_entity.type
_entity.pdbx_description
1 polymer ?
#
loop_
_entity_poly.entity_id
_entity_poly.type
_entity_poly.pdbx_seq_one_letter_code
_entity_poly.pdbx_strand_id
1 'polypeptide(L)' 'MSKTAPEVSEYKGYPVIKVFTGKVYRGEEEYVMLGVRKAAAVCDNIDYIRQFVEKNEGGE' A
#
# COMPACT_ATOMS: atom_id res chain seq x y z
N MET A 1 11.09 -4.80 8.69
CA MET A 1 10.27 -3.60 8.94
C MET A 1 9.11 -3.99 9.84
N SER A 2 8.85 -3.23 10.92
CA SER A 2 7.74 -3.53 11.82
C SER A 2 6.44 -3.48 11.02
N LYS A 3 5.71 -4.61 10.96
CA LYS A 3 4.44 -4.71 10.25
C LYS A 3 3.37 -3.99 11.09
N THR A 4 3.38 -2.66 11.05
CA THR A 4 2.26 -1.89 11.58
C THR A 4 1.04 -2.21 10.70
N ALA A 5 -0.06 -2.64 11.31
CA ALA A 5 -1.29 -2.88 10.56
C ALA A 5 -1.69 -1.59 9.81
N PRO A 6 -2.16 -1.68 8.56
CA PRO A 6 -2.60 -0.49 7.83
C PRO A 6 -3.71 0.24 8.60
N GLU A 7 -3.65 1.57 8.59
CA GLU A 7 -4.64 2.43 9.26
C GLU A 7 -5.87 2.61 8.36
N VAL A 8 -7.08 2.49 8.93
CA VAL A 8 -8.32 2.86 8.23
C VAL A 8 -8.65 4.31 8.55
N SER A 9 -8.97 5.09 7.52
CA SER A 9 -9.26 6.52 7.62
C SER A 9 -10.38 6.91 6.65
N GLU A 10 -10.68 8.21 6.58
CA GLU A 10 -11.67 8.76 5.66
C GLU A 10 -11.03 9.86 4.79
N TYR A 11 -11.33 9.84 3.49
CA TYR A 11 -10.95 10.88 2.55
C TYR A 11 -12.19 11.40 1.83
N LYS A 12 -12.56 12.66 2.10
CA LYS A 12 -13.76 13.32 1.55
C LYS A 12 -15.06 12.52 1.82
N GLY A 13 -15.18 11.93 3.00
CA GLY A 13 -16.34 11.12 3.41
C GLY A 13 -16.35 9.69 2.85
N TYR A 14 -15.29 9.26 2.16
CA TYR A 14 -15.14 7.89 1.68
C TYR A 14 -14.10 7.13 2.50
N PRO A 15 -14.35 5.86 2.85
CA PRO A 15 -13.39 5.06 3.59
C PRO A 15 -12.16 4.72 2.73
N VAL A 16 -10.99 4.87 3.33
CA VAL A 16 -9.70 4.54 2.72
C VAL A 16 -8.82 3.77 3.71
N ILE A 17 -7.94 2.93 3.18
CA ILE A 17 -6.86 2.30 3.95
C ILE A 17 -5.53 2.99 3.61
N LYS A 18 -4.72 3.28 4.62
CA LYS A 18 -3.40 3.90 4.51
C LYS A 18 -2.34 2.86 4.81
N VAL A 19 -1.48 2.59 3.83
CA VAL A 19 -0.40 1.60 3.91
C VAL A 19 0.93 2.33 3.83
N PHE A 20 1.75 2.22 4.88
CA PHE A 20 3.10 2.80 4.87
C PHE A 20 3.99 2.11 3.83
N THR A 21 4.70 2.87 3.00
CA THR A 21 5.53 2.32 1.92
C THR A 21 6.92 1.87 2.37
N GLY A 22 7.28 2.08 3.64
CA GLY A 22 8.62 1.82 4.15
C GLY A 22 9.61 2.95 3.86
N LYS A 23 9.18 4.05 3.21
CA LYS A 23 10.02 5.20 2.86
C LYS A 23 9.57 6.47 3.58
N VAL A 24 10.56 7.29 3.93
CA VAL A 24 10.36 8.67 4.39
C VAL A 24 10.79 9.58 3.25
N TYR A 25 9.87 10.41 2.76
CA TYR A 25 10.13 11.39 1.72
C TYR A 25 10.07 12.80 2.32
N ARG A 26 11.19 13.54 2.24
CA ARG A 26 11.31 14.91 2.77
C ARG A 26 10.92 15.08 4.25
N GLY A 27 11.22 14.07 5.06
CA GLY A 27 10.92 14.08 6.51
C GLY A 27 9.49 13.65 6.85
N GLU A 28 8.66 13.32 5.85
CA GLU A 28 7.31 12.78 6.05
C GLU A 28 7.26 11.31 5.64
N GLU A 29 6.60 10.49 6.45
CA GLU A 29 6.34 9.09 6.12
C GLU A 29 5.44 9.02 4.87
N GLU A 30 5.85 8.22 3.89
CA GLU A 30 5.09 8.04 2.66
C GLU A 30 4.06 6.92 2.83
N TYR A 31 2.80 7.23 2.50
CA TYR A 31 1.68 6.30 2.57
C TYR A 31 0.99 6.16 1.22
N VAL A 32 0.62 4.93 0.88
CA VAL A 32 -0.33 4.63 -0.19
C VAL A 32 -1.73 4.62 0.39
N MET A 33 -2.62 5.42 -0.20
CA MET A 33 -4.04 5.47 0.18
C MET A 33 -4.90 4.75 -0.84
N LEU A 34 -5.68 3.77 -0.39
CA LEU A 34 -6.59 2.99 -1.25
C LEU A 34 -8.02 3.13 -0.75
N GLY A 35 -8.88 3.70 -1.59
CA GLY A 35 -10.33 3.57 -1.39
C GLY A 35 -10.81 2.16 -1.78
N VAL A 36 -12.01 1.79 -1.34
CA VAL A 36 -12.58 0.44 -1.48
C VAL A 36 -12.44 -0.13 -2.90
N ARG A 37 -12.79 0.63 -3.95
CA ARG A 37 -12.69 0.15 -5.34
C ARG A 37 -11.27 -0.22 -5.74
N LYS A 38 -10.27 0.57 -5.31
CA LYS A 38 -8.86 0.31 -5.62
C LYS A 38 -8.33 -0.86 -4.79
N ALA A 39 -8.72 -0.93 -3.52
CA ALA A 39 -8.37 -2.04 -2.64
C ALA A 39 -8.90 -3.38 -3.18
N ALA A 40 -10.14 -3.42 -3.66
CA ALA A 40 -10.72 -4.61 -4.30
C ALA A 40 -9.90 -5.06 -5.53
N ALA A 41 -9.55 -4.13 -6.43
CA ALA A 41 -8.72 -4.46 -7.58
C ALA A 41 -7.33 -5.00 -7.20
N VAL A 42 -6.75 -4.50 -6.10
CA VAL A 42 -5.49 -5.04 -5.53
C VAL A 42 -5.70 -6.46 -5.01
N CYS A 43 -6.80 -6.73 -4.31
CA CYS A 43 -7.14 -8.08 -3.86
C CYS A 43 -7.31 -9.05 -5.04
N ASP A 44 -8.02 -8.65 -6.10
CA ASP A 44 -8.26 -9.47 -7.29
C ASP A 44 -6.96 -9.81 -8.05
N ASN A 45 -5.92 -8.98 -7.90
CA ASN A 45 -4.64 -9.11 -8.61
C ASN A 45 -3.46 -9.35 -7.66
N ILE A 46 -3.71 -9.76 -6.41
CA ILE A 46 -2.69 -9.75 -5.36
C ILE A 46 -1.49 -10.63 -5.69
N ASP A 47 -1.72 -11.76 -6.35
CA ASP A 47 -0.65 -12.70 -6.71
C ASP A 47 0.22 -12.16 -7.85
N TYR A 48 -0.35 -11.48 -8.85
CA TYR A 48 0.42 -10.78 -9.88
C TYR A 48 1.26 -9.65 -9.29
N ILE A 49 0.71 -8.91 -8.33
CA ILE A 49 1.43 -7.85 -7.61
C ILE A 49 2.60 -8.45 -6.83
N ARG A 50 2.38 -9.56 -6.11
CA ARG A 50 3.44 -10.27 -5.38
C ARG A 50 4.56 -10.74 -6.31
N GLN A 51 4.21 -11.42 -7.40
CA GLN A 51 5.20 -11.86 -8.40
C GLN A 51 5.98 -10.69 -9.00
N PHE A 52 5.31 -9.56 -9.26
CA PHE A 52 5.96 -8.34 -9.72
C PHE A 52 6.97 -7.83 -8.68
N VAL A 53 6.59 -7.75 -7.41
CA VAL A 53 7.49 -7.32 -6.32
C VAL A 53 8.68 -8.26 -6.20
N GLU A 54 8.44 -9.57 -6.06
CA GLU A 54 9.50 -10.59 -5.94
C GLU A 54 10.51 -10.54 -7.10
N LYS A 55 10.02 -10.35 -8.33
CA LYS A 55 10.87 -10.25 -9.53
C LYS A 55 11.79 -9.02 -9.50
N ASN A 56 11.36 -7.92 -8.89
CA ASN A 56 12.06 -6.63 -8.96
C ASN A 56 12.78 -6.25 -7.65
N GLU A 57 12.43 -6.86 -6.52
CA GLU A 57 13.18 -6.70 -5.26
C GLU A 57 14.48 -7.52 -5.26
N GLY A 58 14.61 -8.53 -6.14
CA GLY A 58 15.82 -9.35 -6.31
C GLY A 58 16.88 -8.79 -7.27
N GLY A 59 16.83 -7.50 -7.61
CA GLY A 59 17.85 -6.87 -8.45
C GLY A 59 19.09 -6.49 -7.64
N GLU A 60 20.10 -7.37 -7.61
CA GLU A 60 21.50 -6.97 -7.47
C GLU A 60 22.01 -6.31 -8.77
#